data_AF-K9VV24-F1
#
_entry.id   AF-K9VV24-F1
#
_cell.length_a   1.000
_cell.length_b   1.000
_cell.length_c   1.000
_cell.angle_alpha   90.00
_cell.angle_beta   90.00
_cell.angle_gamma   90.00
#
_symmetry.space_group_name_H-M   'P 1'
#
loop_
_entity.id
_entity.type
_entity.pdbx_description
1 polymer ?
#
loop_
_entity_poly.entity_id
_entity_poly.type
_entity_poly.pdbx_seq_one_letter_code
_entity_poly.pdbx_strand_id
1 'polypeptide(L)'
;MKKVKNKQHQVQKSRKAKHQPNKQSENSRKGISYAKKPTLTSALNQPRREQFWDVIEAINNEQAKDLALFQGMRKELAGIKKWYGEKPDHPYRLARVLLYEALLPFEVELTSNQRLETYDKDSIVAAGKLLFEAEGMKGMHDYLLWSFVPKSCKRIIDELWNGIGDWRN
;
A
#
# COMPACT_ATOMS: atom_id res chain seq x y z
N MET A 1 -34.14 -21.29 29.28
CA MET A 1 -35.46 -20.60 29.21
C MET A 1 -35.60 -19.93 27.85
N LYS A 2 -36.63 -20.31 27.09
CA LYS A 2 -36.98 -19.74 25.78
C LYS A 2 -37.83 -18.48 25.98
N LYS A 3 -37.61 -17.43 25.19
CA LYS A 3 -38.59 -16.82 24.25
C LYS A 3 -38.13 -15.43 23.79
N VAL A 4 -37.59 -15.39 22.57
CA VAL A 4 -37.59 -14.22 21.68
C VAL A 4 -39.05 -13.95 21.27
N LYS A 5 -39.51 -12.70 21.35
CA LYS A 5 -40.82 -12.28 20.82
C LYS A 5 -40.62 -11.32 19.65
N ASN A 6 -40.94 -11.87 18.49
CA ASN A 6 -41.16 -11.23 17.21
C ASN A 6 -42.58 -10.60 17.20
N LYS A 7 -42.77 -9.40 16.63
CA LYS A 7 -44.09 -8.92 16.18
C LYS A 7 -43.94 -8.05 14.93
N GLN A 8 -44.54 -8.56 13.87
CA GLN A 8 -44.82 -7.92 12.60
C GLN A 8 -46.05 -6.98 12.67
N HIS A 9 -46.31 -6.35 11.52
CA HIS A 9 -47.54 -5.76 10.97
C HIS A 9 -47.65 -4.23 11.09
N GLN A 10 -48.17 -3.46 10.14
CA GLN A 10 -48.52 -3.58 8.71
C GLN A 10 -49.14 -2.20 8.34
N VAL A 11 -49.38 -1.96 7.04
CA VAL A 11 -50.48 -1.15 6.46
C VAL A 11 -50.09 0.14 5.72
N GLN A 12 -50.31 0.01 4.41
CA GLN A 12 -50.39 0.97 3.32
C GLN A 12 -51.42 2.10 3.55
N LYS A 13 -51.26 3.24 2.86
CA LYS A 13 -52.40 4.01 2.38
C LYS A 13 -52.06 4.84 1.14
N SER A 14 -52.50 4.33 0.00
CA SER A 14 -52.64 5.00 -1.29
C SER A 14 -53.74 6.06 -1.25
N ARG A 15 -53.59 7.16 -2.02
CA ARG A 15 -54.63 8.08 -2.54
C ARG A 15 -53.91 9.14 -3.38
N LYS A 16 -54.41 9.70 -4.47
CA LYS A 16 -55.39 9.38 -5.52
C LYS A 16 -55.20 10.53 -6.53
N ALA A 17 -55.23 10.23 -7.83
CA ALA A 17 -55.08 11.19 -8.93
C ALA A 17 -56.20 12.24 -9.00
N LYS A 18 -55.93 13.39 -9.63
CA LYS A 18 -56.90 14.20 -10.38
C LYS A 18 -56.24 14.84 -11.60
N HIS A 19 -56.99 14.87 -12.69
CA HIS A 19 -56.60 15.16 -14.07
C HIS A 19 -57.33 16.41 -14.56
N GLN A 20 -56.62 17.26 -15.33
CA GLN A 20 -57.08 18.17 -16.43
C GLN A 20 -57.93 19.43 -16.09
N PRO A 21 -58.05 20.46 -16.99
CA PRO A 21 -57.64 20.53 -18.41
C PRO A 21 -56.88 21.81 -18.88
N ASN A 22 -56.54 21.72 -20.16
CA ASN A 22 -55.84 22.56 -21.13
C ASN A 22 -56.45 23.95 -21.43
N LYS A 23 -55.63 24.98 -21.74
CA LYS A 23 -55.95 26.11 -22.62
C LYS A 23 -54.69 26.65 -23.36
N GLN A 24 -54.77 26.64 -24.69
CA GLN A 24 -54.02 27.47 -25.67
C GLN A 24 -54.32 28.97 -25.40
N SER A 25 -53.66 30.03 -25.88
CA SER A 25 -52.63 30.39 -26.88
C SER A 25 -51.82 31.57 -26.25
N GLU A 26 -50.72 32.14 -26.75
CA GLU A 26 -50.63 32.97 -27.96
C GLU A 26 -49.22 33.57 -28.07
N ASN A 27 -48.81 33.87 -29.30
CA ASN A 27 -47.48 34.35 -29.70
C ASN A 27 -47.12 35.75 -29.15
N SER A 28 -45.85 35.93 -28.76
CA SER A 28 -45.14 37.20 -29.01
C SER A 28 -43.63 37.00 -29.13
N ARG A 29 -43.14 37.28 -30.33
CA ARG A 29 -41.74 37.31 -30.75
C ARG A 29 -40.97 38.38 -29.97
N LYS A 30 -39.84 38.02 -29.34
CA LYS A 30 -38.72 38.94 -29.11
C LYS A 30 -37.38 38.19 -29.22
N GLY A 31 -36.58 38.63 -30.19
CA GLY A 31 -35.11 38.58 -30.18
C GLY A 31 -34.46 37.20 -30.25
N ILE A 32 -34.02 36.81 -31.45
CA ILE A 32 -32.90 35.87 -31.60
C ILE A 32 -31.65 36.60 -31.10
N SER A 33 -31.39 36.48 -29.80
CA SER A 33 -30.08 36.73 -29.22
C SER A 33 -29.21 35.53 -29.58
N TYR A 34 -28.18 35.76 -30.40
CA TYR A 34 -27.15 34.77 -30.65
C TYR A 34 -26.52 34.40 -29.31
N ALA A 35 -26.89 33.23 -28.77
CA ALA A 35 -26.19 32.63 -27.66
C ALA A 35 -24.72 32.52 -28.08
N LYS A 36 -23.84 33.24 -27.36
CA LYS A 36 -22.40 33.09 -27.47
C LYS A 36 -22.09 31.60 -27.44
N LYS A 37 -21.44 31.09 -28.49
CA LYS A 37 -20.80 29.77 -28.45
C LYS A 37 -20.01 29.68 -27.14
N PRO A 38 -20.14 28.62 -26.34
CA PRO A 38 -19.27 28.44 -25.19
C PRO A 38 -17.83 28.45 -25.72
N THR A 39 -17.06 29.44 -25.29
CA THR A 39 -15.65 29.55 -25.61
C THR A 39 -14.98 28.25 -25.17
N LEU A 40 -14.34 27.56 -26.11
CA LEU A 40 -13.71 26.25 -25.92
C LEU A 40 -12.43 26.32 -25.06
N THR A 41 -12.39 27.22 -24.07
CA THR A 41 -11.18 27.52 -23.30
C THR A 41 -11.42 27.74 -21.80
N SER A 42 -12.63 27.61 -21.26
CA SER A 42 -12.84 27.70 -19.80
C SER A 42 -12.99 26.34 -19.09
N ALA A 43 -12.88 25.23 -19.82
CA ALA A 43 -12.95 23.88 -19.25
C ALA A 43 -11.59 23.16 -19.19
N LEU A 44 -10.48 23.89 -19.37
CA LEU A 44 -9.15 23.43 -18.96
C LEU A 44 -8.87 23.91 -17.53
N ASN A 45 -9.80 23.57 -16.64
CA ASN A 45 -9.66 23.75 -15.20
C ASN A 45 -8.44 22.93 -14.78
N GLN A 46 -7.32 23.58 -14.48
CA GLN A 46 -6.09 22.93 -14.04
C GLN A 46 -6.25 22.48 -12.57
N PRO A 47 -6.01 21.20 -12.24
CA PRO A 47 -5.60 20.80 -10.91
C PRO A 47 -4.22 20.11 -10.91
N ARG A 48 -3.43 20.28 -11.99
CA ARG A 48 -2.31 19.36 -12.29
C ARG A 48 -0.96 19.70 -11.66
N ARG A 49 -0.73 20.95 -11.23
CA ARG A 49 0.58 21.39 -10.70
C ARG A 49 0.70 21.26 -9.18
N GLU A 50 -0.34 21.57 -8.43
CA GLU A 50 -0.34 21.41 -6.96
C GLU A 50 -0.27 19.92 -6.59
N GLN A 51 -1.10 19.09 -7.24
CA GLN A 51 -1.05 17.63 -7.10
C GLN A 51 0.30 17.01 -7.49
N PHE A 52 1.08 17.66 -8.36
CA PHE A 52 2.41 17.16 -8.74
C PHE A 52 3.41 17.33 -7.59
N TRP A 53 3.44 18.50 -6.94
CA TRP A 53 4.35 18.74 -5.82
C TRP A 53 4.01 17.86 -4.61
N ASP A 54 2.73 17.64 -4.34
CA ASP A 54 2.28 16.73 -3.27
C ASP A 54 2.81 15.29 -3.51
N VAL A 55 2.81 14.83 -4.77
CA VAL A 55 3.36 13.51 -5.12
C VAL A 55 4.86 13.46 -4.93
N ILE A 56 5.59 14.50 -5.36
CA ILE A 56 7.06 14.56 -5.17
C ILE A 56 7.41 14.60 -3.68
N GLU A 57 6.69 15.39 -2.88
CA GLU A 57 6.87 15.44 -1.43
C GLU A 57 6.58 14.09 -0.78
N ALA A 58 5.51 13.40 -1.19
CA ALA A 58 5.21 12.07 -0.69
C ALA A 58 6.31 11.05 -1.02
N ILE A 59 6.87 11.09 -2.23
CA ILE A 59 7.98 10.23 -2.65
C ILE A 59 9.23 10.50 -1.80
N ASN A 60 9.60 11.78 -1.65
CA ASN A 60 10.76 12.17 -0.86
C ASN A 60 10.61 11.76 0.61
N ASN A 61 9.41 11.95 1.18
CA ASN A 61 9.10 11.55 2.54
C ASN A 61 9.19 10.03 2.73
N GLU A 62 8.74 9.24 1.75
CA GLU A 62 8.85 7.78 1.83
C GLU A 62 10.30 7.30 1.69
N GLN A 63 11.09 7.90 0.78
CA GLN A 63 12.51 7.62 0.66
C GLN A 63 13.28 7.95 1.95
N ALA A 64 12.97 9.08 2.59
CA ALA A 64 13.58 9.45 3.86
C ALA A 64 13.27 8.44 4.98
N LYS A 65 12.05 7.90 5.03
CA LYS A 65 11.69 6.83 5.98
C LYS A 65 12.46 5.55 5.69
N ASP A 66 12.54 5.14 4.43
CA ASP A 66 13.29 3.94 4.04
C ASP A 66 14.77 4.07 4.40
N LEU A 67 15.39 5.24 4.16
CA LEU A 67 16.77 5.51 4.57
C LEU A 67 16.96 5.40 6.10
N ALA A 68 16.01 5.89 6.89
CA ALA A 68 16.06 5.75 8.35
C ALA A 68 15.96 4.27 8.78
N LEU A 69 15.17 3.45 8.06
CA LEU A 69 15.07 2.01 8.30
C LEU A 69 16.38 1.28 7.96
N PHE A 70 17.05 1.63 6.86
CA PHE A 70 18.39 1.09 6.55
C PHE A 70 19.41 1.39 7.66
N GLN A 71 19.40 2.62 8.21
CA GLN A 71 20.24 2.94 9.37
C GLN A 71 19.91 2.09 10.59
N GLY A 72 18.61 1.82 10.82
CA GLY A 72 18.13 0.89 11.84
C GLY A 72 18.69 -0.52 11.64
N MET A 73 18.57 -1.07 10.43
CA MET A 73 19.13 -2.37 10.06
C MET A 73 20.63 -2.45 10.32
N ARG A 74 21.41 -1.43 9.93
CA ARG A 74 22.87 -1.40 10.16
C ARG A 74 23.21 -1.47 11.65
N LYS A 75 22.52 -0.66 12.47
CA LYS A 75 22.72 -0.65 13.93
C LYS A 75 22.38 -1.99 14.55
N GLU A 76 21.30 -2.59 14.09
CA GLU A 76 20.85 -3.86 14.61
C GLU A 76 21.77 -5.02 14.21
N LEU A 77 22.16 -5.08 12.94
CA LEU A 77 23.14 -6.04 12.42
C LEU A 77 24.46 -5.94 13.20
N ALA A 78 24.97 -4.74 13.42
CA ALA A 78 26.16 -4.51 14.23
C ALA A 78 25.96 -4.99 15.68
N GLY A 79 24.77 -4.77 16.25
CA GLY A 79 24.39 -5.29 17.57
C GLY A 79 24.41 -6.82 17.62
N ILE A 80 23.77 -7.50 16.67
CA ILE A 80 23.74 -8.97 16.60
C ILE A 80 25.17 -9.51 16.50
N LYS A 81 25.98 -8.99 15.58
CA LYS A 81 27.35 -9.44 15.37
C LYS A 81 28.25 -9.22 16.58
N LYS A 82 28.09 -8.08 17.27
CA LYS A 82 28.83 -7.78 18.49
C LYS A 82 28.54 -8.76 19.62
N TRP A 83 27.27 -9.12 19.83
CA TRP A 83 26.86 -9.93 20.99
C TRP A 83 26.86 -11.43 20.72
N TYR A 84 26.69 -11.84 19.47
CA TYR A 84 26.49 -13.25 19.11
C TYR A 84 27.45 -13.75 18.02
N GLY A 85 28.37 -12.89 17.53
CA GLY A 85 29.32 -13.22 16.47
C GLY A 85 28.75 -13.09 15.06
N GLU A 86 29.62 -13.29 14.06
CA GLU A 86 29.29 -13.17 12.64
C GLU A 86 28.25 -14.21 12.17
N LYS A 87 28.23 -15.38 12.81
CA LYS A 87 27.32 -16.49 12.50
C LYS A 87 26.65 -16.97 13.79
N PRO A 88 25.58 -16.29 14.25
CA PRO A 88 24.92 -16.66 15.48
C PRO A 88 24.22 -18.02 15.36
N ASP A 89 24.31 -18.85 16.39
CA ASP A 89 23.73 -20.21 16.37
C ASP A 89 22.19 -20.22 16.34
N HIS A 90 21.55 -19.15 16.82
CA HIS A 90 20.10 -19.08 16.87
C HIS A 90 19.52 -18.79 15.47
N PRO A 91 18.61 -19.63 14.93
CA PRO A 91 18.15 -19.54 13.54
C PRO A 91 17.52 -18.19 13.22
N TYR A 92 16.75 -17.65 14.16
CA TYR A 92 16.14 -16.32 14.04
C TYR A 92 17.17 -15.19 13.88
N ARG A 93 18.29 -15.25 14.61
CA ARG A 93 19.34 -14.21 14.50
C ARG A 93 20.11 -14.39 13.21
N LEU A 94 20.40 -15.63 12.82
CA LEU A 94 21.08 -15.93 11.57
C LEU A 94 20.26 -15.46 10.36
N ALA A 95 18.95 -15.71 10.37
CA ALA A 95 18.05 -15.24 9.33
C ALA A 95 18.06 -13.71 9.20
N ARG A 96 18.07 -12.98 10.32
CA ARG A 96 18.17 -11.52 10.31
C ARG A 96 19.50 -11.03 9.77
N VAL A 97 20.61 -11.67 10.13
CA VAL A 97 21.94 -11.35 9.57
C VAL A 97 21.91 -11.50 8.04
N LEU A 98 21.50 -12.67 7.55
CA LEU A 98 21.42 -12.96 6.11
C LEU A 98 20.52 -11.97 5.37
N LEU A 99 19.32 -11.71 5.90
CA LEU A 99 18.37 -10.80 5.30
C LEU A 99 18.91 -9.38 5.25
N TYR A 100 19.47 -8.88 6.35
CA TYR A 100 19.94 -7.50 6.41
C TYR A 100 21.16 -7.28 5.51
N GLU A 101 22.12 -8.19 5.52
CA GLU A 101 23.28 -8.11 4.62
C GLU A 101 22.88 -8.13 3.15
N ALA A 102 21.91 -8.97 2.77
CA ALA A 102 21.42 -9.04 1.41
C ALA A 102 20.65 -7.78 0.97
N LEU A 103 20.02 -7.06 1.91
CA LEU A 103 19.21 -5.88 1.62
C LEU A 103 20.01 -4.57 1.67
N LEU A 104 21.08 -4.47 2.45
CA LEU A 104 21.85 -3.23 2.57
C LEU A 104 22.37 -2.63 1.23
N PRO A 105 22.69 -3.42 0.19
CA PRO A 105 23.00 -2.87 -1.14
C PRO A 105 21.89 -2.01 -1.75
N PHE A 106 20.61 -2.26 -1.45
CA PHE A 106 19.48 -1.45 -1.95
C PHE A 106 19.54 0.02 -1.53
N GLU A 107 20.21 0.34 -0.41
CA GLU A 107 20.39 1.72 0.03
C GLU A 107 21.13 2.55 -1.04
N VAL A 108 22.07 1.93 -1.74
CA VAL A 108 22.85 2.57 -2.82
C VAL A 108 21.98 2.78 -4.07
N GLU A 109 21.06 1.87 -4.37
CA GLU A 109 20.12 2.01 -5.50
C GLU A 109 19.11 3.13 -5.28
N LEU A 110 18.58 3.25 -4.05
CA LEU A 110 17.64 4.32 -3.68
C LEU A 110 18.24 5.71 -3.82
N THR A 111 19.56 5.83 -3.67
CA THR A 111 20.27 7.12 -3.73
C THR A 111 20.85 7.42 -5.11
N SER A 112 21.02 6.41 -5.98
CA SER A 112 21.75 6.55 -7.26
C SER A 112 20.89 6.67 -8.52
N ASN A 113 19.55 6.62 -8.42
CA ASN A 113 18.61 6.57 -9.57
C ASN A 113 18.90 5.43 -10.58
N GLN A 114 19.78 4.49 -10.24
CA GLN A 114 20.11 3.33 -11.05
C GLN A 114 19.49 2.10 -10.40
N ARG A 115 18.58 1.44 -11.14
CA ARG A 115 18.14 0.08 -10.79
C ARG A 115 19.25 -0.89 -11.18
N LEU A 116 20.19 -1.05 -10.29
CA LEU A 116 20.96 -2.27 -10.25
C LEU A 116 20.04 -3.34 -9.60
N GLU A 117 20.25 -4.62 -9.85
CA GLU A 117 19.66 -5.66 -9.00
C GLU A 117 20.78 -6.16 -8.10
N THR A 118 21.23 -5.32 -7.16
CA THR A 118 22.46 -5.59 -6.37
C THR A 118 22.25 -6.49 -5.15
N TYR A 119 21.06 -7.05 -4.97
CA TYR A 119 20.73 -7.83 -3.79
C TYR A 119 20.98 -9.32 -3.97
N ASP A 120 21.38 -9.95 -2.87
CA ASP A 120 21.64 -11.39 -2.82
C ASP A 120 20.32 -12.17 -2.64
N LYS A 121 19.74 -12.60 -3.76
CA LYS A 121 18.50 -13.38 -3.81
C LYS A 121 18.59 -14.66 -2.97
N ASP A 122 19.72 -15.35 -3.01
CA ASP A 122 19.89 -16.65 -2.34
C ASP A 122 19.90 -16.46 -0.82
N SER A 123 20.58 -15.42 -0.33
CA SER A 123 20.58 -15.07 1.10
C SER A 123 19.19 -14.65 1.60
N ILE A 124 18.41 -13.91 0.81
CA ILE A 124 17.03 -13.55 1.18
C ILE A 124 16.15 -14.80 1.29
N VAL A 125 16.24 -15.72 0.33
CA VAL A 125 15.49 -16.98 0.36
C VAL A 125 15.93 -17.87 1.53
N ALA A 126 17.24 -17.96 1.78
CA ALA A 126 17.78 -18.71 2.91
C ALA A 126 17.29 -18.18 4.26
N ALA A 127 17.23 -16.85 4.42
CA ALA A 127 16.65 -16.23 5.61
C ALA A 127 15.17 -16.61 5.79
N GLY A 128 14.37 -16.56 4.71
CA GLY A 128 12.97 -16.96 4.74
C GLY A 128 12.77 -18.41 5.18
N LYS A 129 13.60 -19.34 4.66
CA LYS A 129 13.59 -20.76 5.06
C LYS A 129 13.93 -20.94 6.54
N LEU A 130 14.97 -20.28 7.04
CA LEU A 130 15.34 -20.35 8.47
C LEU A 130 14.23 -19.84 9.39
N LEU A 131 13.54 -18.77 9.00
CA LEU A 131 12.39 -18.24 9.76
C LEU A 131 11.22 -19.22 9.77
N PHE A 132 10.93 -19.82 8.61
CA PHE A 132 9.89 -20.82 8.49
C PHE A 132 10.23 -22.11 9.27
N GLU A 133 11.47 -22.58 9.24
CA GLU A 133 11.89 -23.74 10.02
C GLU A 133 11.80 -23.49 11.53
N ALA A 134 12.10 -22.26 11.96
CA ALA A 134 12.06 -21.89 13.37
C ALA A 134 10.62 -21.75 13.93
N GLU A 135 9.73 -21.06 13.21
CA GLU A 135 8.38 -20.74 13.72
C GLU A 135 7.27 -20.79 12.65
N GLY A 136 7.51 -21.42 11.50
CA GLY A 136 6.58 -21.45 10.38
C GLY A 136 6.24 -20.07 9.85
N MET A 137 4.98 -19.88 9.46
CA MET A 137 4.49 -18.58 8.97
C MET A 137 4.60 -17.46 10.00
N LYS A 138 4.60 -17.79 11.31
CA LYS A 138 4.75 -16.80 12.38
C LYS A 138 6.14 -16.18 12.36
N GLY A 139 7.18 -17.00 12.19
CA GLY A 139 8.56 -16.52 12.08
C GLY A 139 8.78 -15.64 10.85
N MET A 140 8.19 -16.02 9.72
CA MET A 140 8.24 -15.22 8.50
C MET A 140 7.52 -13.87 8.62
N HIS A 141 6.57 -13.73 9.54
CA HIS A 141 5.82 -12.48 9.77
C HIS A 141 6.21 -11.78 11.08
N ASP A 142 7.39 -12.06 11.62
CA ASP A 142 7.80 -11.48 12.89
C ASP A 142 7.89 -9.95 12.83
N TYR A 143 7.19 -9.32 13.77
CA TYR A 143 7.05 -7.88 13.82
C TYR A 143 8.39 -7.17 13.99
N LEU A 144 9.30 -7.73 14.79
CA LEU A 144 10.58 -7.11 15.06
C LEU A 144 11.44 -7.09 13.79
N LEU A 145 11.51 -8.19 13.04
CA LEU A 145 12.20 -8.24 11.75
C LEU A 145 11.63 -7.22 10.76
N TRP A 146 10.31 -7.23 10.57
CA TRP A 146 9.64 -6.34 9.61
C TRP A 146 9.64 -4.86 10.00
N SER A 147 9.87 -4.54 11.28
CA SER A 147 9.98 -3.16 11.77
C SER A 147 11.24 -2.46 11.27
N PHE A 148 12.27 -3.20 10.85
CA PHE A 148 13.50 -2.65 10.27
C PHE A 148 13.53 -2.73 8.74
N VAL A 149 12.64 -3.49 8.11
CA VAL A 149 12.64 -3.69 6.65
C VAL A 149 12.00 -2.49 5.94
N PRO A 150 12.75 -1.78 5.06
CA PRO A 150 12.25 -0.69 4.23
C PRO A 150 11.08 -1.13 3.37
N LYS A 151 10.11 -0.23 3.18
CA LYS A 151 8.89 -0.56 2.43
C LYS A 151 9.19 -0.89 0.97
N SER A 152 10.16 -0.21 0.36
CA SER A 152 10.68 -0.50 -0.98
C SER A 152 11.16 -1.94 -1.16
N CYS A 153 11.65 -2.58 -0.09
CA CYS A 153 12.17 -3.95 -0.13
C CYS A 153 11.08 -5.02 0.08
N LYS A 154 9.96 -4.68 0.74
CA LYS A 154 8.97 -5.67 1.20
C LYS A 154 8.41 -6.51 0.06
N ARG A 155 8.03 -5.88 -1.04
CA ARG A 155 7.46 -6.59 -2.20
C ARG A 155 8.43 -7.63 -2.76
N ILE A 156 9.73 -7.30 -2.82
CA ILE A 156 10.75 -8.22 -3.35
C ILE A 156 10.93 -9.40 -2.40
N ILE A 157 10.92 -9.16 -1.09
CA ILE A 157 10.97 -10.22 -0.09
C ILE A 157 9.74 -11.12 -0.22
N ASP A 158 8.54 -10.54 -0.31
CA ASP A 158 7.29 -11.29 -0.47
C ASP A 158 7.30 -12.16 -1.74
N GLU A 159 7.80 -11.63 -2.86
CA GLU A 159 7.94 -12.36 -4.12
C GLU A 159 8.93 -13.53 -4.00
N LEU A 160 10.06 -13.33 -3.31
CA LEU A 160 11.09 -14.37 -3.10
C LEU A 160 10.69 -15.41 -2.06
N TRP A 161 9.89 -15.02 -1.07
CA TRP A 161 9.40 -15.90 -0.03
C TRP A 161 8.13 -16.63 -0.43
N ASN A 162 7.51 -16.24 -1.55
CA ASN A 162 6.42 -16.98 -2.14
C ASN A 162 6.86 -18.43 -2.43
N GLY A 163 6.06 -19.40 -2.00
CA GLY A 163 6.39 -20.82 -2.10
C GLY A 163 7.22 -21.39 -0.93
N ILE A 164 7.74 -20.55 -0.03
CA ILE A 164 8.36 -21.04 1.21
C ILE A 164 7.25 -21.54 2.13
N GLY A 165 7.26 -22.83 2.42
CA GLY A 165 6.30 -23.44 3.33
C GLY A 165 4.89 -23.60 2.76
N ASP A 166 4.77 -23.71 1.42
CA ASP A 166 3.49 -23.88 0.72
C ASP A 166 2.52 -24.80 1.47
N TRP A 167 1.30 -24.27 1.68
CA TRP A 167 0.13 -24.84 2.36
C TRP A 167 -0.49 -26.07 1.68
N ARG A 168 0.34 -26.92 1.07
CA ARG A 168 -0.07 -28.18 0.44
C ARG A 168 0.80 -29.31 0.96
N ASN A 169 0.39 -29.86 2.10
CA ASN A 169 0.31 -31.30 2.27
C ASN A 169 -1.11 -31.62 2.70
#